data_AF-A0A559SL50-F1
#
_entry.id   AF-A0A559SL50-F1
#
_cell.length_a   1.000
_cell.length_b   1.000
_cell.length_c   1.000
_cell.angle_alpha   90.00
_cell.angle_beta   90.00
_cell.angle_gamma   90.00
#
_symmetry.space_group_name_H-M   'P 1'
#
loop_
_entity.id
_entity.type
_entity.pdbx_description
1 polymer ?
#
loop_
_entity_poly.entity_id
_entity_poly.type
_entity_poly.pdbx_seq_one_letter_code
_entity_poly.pdbx_strand_id
1 'polypeptide(L)'
;MKTNDPDLEAAIAESVMATALMGRLLRFNSISASIMIGYVLSYADPRRPGIFCLYRAYSAEIARRNEVRDQPELPILSLYMFRSCIERLDPEFVFAARYGRQAVSRRTA
;
A
#
# COMPACT_ATOMS: atom_id res chain seq x y z
N MET A 1 -26.42 0.17 -21.73
CA MET A 1 -25.42 1.25 -21.71
C MET A 1 -24.53 0.99 -20.50
N LYS A 2 -23.34 0.41 -20.68
CA LYS A 2 -22.39 0.14 -19.58
C LYS A 2 -21.63 1.43 -19.32
N THR A 3 -22.01 2.15 -18.27
CA THR A 3 -21.17 3.20 -17.70
C THR A 3 -19.99 2.51 -17.03
N ASN A 4 -18.91 2.30 -17.78
CA ASN A 4 -17.62 2.00 -17.19
C ASN A 4 -17.13 3.29 -16.55
N ASP A 5 -17.45 3.44 -15.26
CA ASP A 5 -16.97 4.55 -14.45
C ASP A 5 -15.45 4.36 -14.26
N PRO A 6 -14.60 5.24 -14.83
CA PRO A 6 -13.16 5.10 -14.76
C PRO A 6 -12.63 5.20 -13.31
N ASP A 7 -13.41 5.78 -12.39
CA ASP A 7 -13.06 5.81 -10.97
C ASP A 7 -13.37 4.47 -10.29
N LEU A 8 -14.43 3.79 -10.72
CA LEU A 8 -14.75 2.43 -10.26
C LEU A 8 -13.73 1.41 -10.78
N GLU A 9 -13.32 1.50 -12.06
CA GLU A 9 -12.29 0.62 -12.62
C GLU A 9 -10.93 0.84 -11.94
N ALA A 10 -10.58 2.08 -11.62
CA ALA A 10 -9.35 2.38 -10.88
C ALA A 10 -9.40 1.87 -9.44
N ALA A 11 -10.54 2.02 -8.74
CA ALA A 11 -10.73 1.47 -7.40
C ALA A 11 -10.66 -0.07 -7.40
N ILE A 12 -11.18 -0.73 -8.44
CA ILE A 12 -11.08 -2.18 -8.62
C ILE A 12 -9.62 -2.59 -8.91
N ALA A 13 -8.91 -1.87 -9.77
CA ALA A 13 -7.50 -2.14 -10.08
C ALA A 13 -6.60 -1.98 -8.83
N GLU A 14 -6.84 -0.95 -8.03
CA GLU A 14 -6.17 -0.71 -6.75
C GLU A 14 -6.47 -1.82 -5.74
N SER A 15 -7.72 -2.30 -5.70
CA SER A 15 -8.15 -3.43 -4.87
C SER A 15 -7.53 -4.78 -5.32
N VAL A 16 -7.40 -5.01 -6.63
CA VAL A 16 -6.78 -6.21 -7.20
C VAL A 16 -5.26 -6.23 -6.96
N MET A 17 -4.58 -5.10 -7.14
CA MET A 17 -3.16 -4.96 -6.82
C MET A 17 -2.87 -5.16 -5.34
N ALA A 18 -3.68 -4.56 -4.47
CA ALA A 18 -3.61 -4.80 -3.04
C ALA A 18 -3.74 -6.31 -2.76
N THR A 19 -4.70 -7.00 -3.39
CA THR A 19 -4.94 -8.44 -3.25
C THR A 19 -3.77 -9.32 -3.76
N ALA A 20 -3.12 -8.95 -4.86
CA ALA A 20 -1.96 -9.67 -5.41
C ALA A 20 -0.70 -9.53 -4.52
N LEU A 21 -0.51 -8.34 -3.94
CA LEU A 21 0.50 -8.08 -2.90
C LEU A 21 0.20 -8.85 -1.60
N MET A 22 -1.08 -8.94 -1.24
CA MET A 22 -1.61 -9.53 -0.01
C MET A 22 -1.41 -11.04 0.13
N GLY A 23 -1.50 -11.81 -0.97
CA GLY A 23 -1.59 -13.28 -0.88
C GLY A 23 -0.44 -14.00 -0.17
N ARG A 24 0.75 -13.38 -0.09
CA ARG A 24 1.90 -13.91 0.67
C ARG A 24 2.05 -13.29 2.06
N LEU A 25 1.68 -12.01 2.24
CA LEU A 25 1.79 -11.30 3.51
C LEU A 25 0.72 -11.74 4.52
N LEU A 26 -0.52 -11.96 4.05
CA LEU A 26 -1.64 -12.41 4.88
C LEU A 26 -1.40 -13.78 5.53
N ARG A 27 -0.45 -14.56 4.99
CA ARG A 27 -0.05 -15.87 5.55
C ARG A 27 0.76 -15.77 6.84
N PHE A 28 1.35 -14.60 7.14
CA PHE A 28 2.11 -14.39 8.38
C PHE A 28 1.19 -13.90 9.50
N ASN A 29 0.61 -12.72 9.32
CA ASN A 29 -0.40 -12.16 10.22
C ASN A 29 -1.26 -11.17 9.42
N SER A 30 -2.56 -11.44 9.33
CA SER A 30 -3.48 -10.65 8.50
C SER A 30 -3.61 -9.20 8.96
N ILE A 31 -3.53 -8.95 10.27
CA ILE A 31 -3.66 -7.60 10.85
C ILE A 31 -2.39 -6.79 10.56
N SER A 32 -1.21 -7.30 10.90
CA SER A 32 0.06 -6.61 10.61
C SER A 32 0.25 -6.38 9.11
N ALA A 33 -0.13 -7.35 8.28
CA ALA A 33 -0.10 -7.22 6.83
C ALA A 33 -1.03 -6.12 6.33
N SER A 34 -2.27 -6.06 6.83
CA SER A 34 -3.25 -5.02 6.43
C SER A 34 -2.75 -3.61 6.79
N ILE A 35 -2.18 -3.45 7.98
CA ILE A 35 -1.57 -2.18 8.41
C ILE A 35 -0.39 -1.83 7.50
N MET A 36 0.51 -2.79 7.26
CA MET A 36 1.66 -2.59 6.36
C MET A 36 1.23 -2.13 4.97
N ILE A 37 0.19 -2.73 4.40
CA ILE A 37 -0.31 -2.39 3.06
C ILE A 37 -0.76 -0.93 2.99
N GLY A 38 -1.44 -0.42 4.03
CA GLY A 38 -1.79 0.99 4.11
C GLY A 38 -0.57 1.90 3.98
N TYR A 39 0.51 1.59 4.70
CA TYR A 39 1.77 2.36 4.60
C TYR A 39 2.50 2.17 3.26
N VAL A 40 2.42 0.98 2.64
CA VAL A 40 2.98 0.73 1.31
C VAL A 40 2.25 1.58 0.26
N LEU A 41 0.91 1.62 0.28
CA LEU A 41 0.13 2.44 -0.66
C LEU A 41 0.41 3.93 -0.50
N SER A 42 0.65 4.40 0.74
CA SER A 42 1.09 5.78 1.02
C SER A 42 2.43 6.16 0.36
N TYR A 43 3.21 5.20 -0.16
CA TYR A 43 4.37 5.52 -1.01
C TYR A 43 3.99 6.28 -2.29
N ALA A 44 2.77 6.07 -2.78
CA ALA A 44 2.21 6.74 -3.94
C ALA A 44 1.71 8.17 -3.64
N ASP A 45 1.75 8.62 -2.38
CA ASP A 45 1.33 9.96 -1.96
C ASP A 45 2.10 11.07 -2.72
N PRO A 46 1.44 12.16 -3.15
CA PRO A 46 2.07 13.30 -3.82
C PRO A 46 3.24 13.93 -3.07
N ARG A 47 3.28 13.83 -1.73
CA ARG A 47 4.36 14.32 -0.86
C ARG A 47 5.64 13.47 -0.95
N ARG A 48 5.57 12.31 -1.63
CA ARG A 48 6.69 11.37 -1.88
C ARG A 48 7.44 10.98 -0.60
N PRO A 49 6.76 10.39 0.40
CA PRO A 49 7.41 9.94 1.61
C PRO A 49 8.48 8.89 1.31
N GLY A 50 9.61 8.97 2.02
CA GLY A 50 10.69 8.00 1.89
C GLY A 50 10.33 6.64 2.49
N ILE A 51 10.84 5.55 1.90
CA ILE A 51 10.57 4.18 2.31
C ILE A 51 10.83 3.95 3.82
N PHE A 52 11.96 4.44 4.32
CA PHE A 52 12.31 4.29 5.74
C PHE A 52 11.39 5.09 6.67
N CYS A 53 10.88 6.24 6.22
CA CYS A 53 9.92 7.03 6.99
C CYS A 53 8.61 6.27 7.14
N LEU A 54 8.09 5.71 6.05
CA LEU A 54 6.87 4.89 6.05
C LEU A 54 7.04 3.63 6.90
N TYR A 55 8.17 2.92 6.77
CA TYR A 55 8.43 1.73 7.57
C TYR A 55 8.52 2.05 9.06
N ARG A 56 9.16 3.16 9.44
CA ARG A 56 9.22 3.61 10.83
C ARG A 56 7.82 3.92 11.38
N ALA A 57 6.98 4.58 10.58
CA ALA A 57 5.61 4.88 10.96
C ALA A 57 4.77 3.61 11.14
N TYR A 58 4.91 2.65 10.23
CA TYR A 58 4.33 1.30 10.36
C TYR A 58 4.76 0.60 11.65
N SER A 59 6.07 0.54 11.92
CA SER A 59 6.59 -0.12 13.14
C SER A 59 6.07 0.55 14.41
N ALA A 60 5.94 1.87 14.41
CA ALA A 60 5.38 2.62 15.54
C ALA A 60 3.87 2.34 15.73
N GLU A 61 3.11 2.18 14.65
CA GLU A 61 1.70 1.77 14.70
C GLU A 61 1.54 0.38 15.32
N ILE A 62 2.36 -0.59 14.92
CA ILE A 62 2.34 -1.94 15.52
C ILE A 62 2.71 -1.88 17.01
N ALA A 63 3.76 -1.15 17.38
CA ALA A 63 4.16 -0.99 18.78
C ALA A 63 3.01 -0.41 19.63
N ARG A 64 2.36 0.65 19.15
CA ARG A 64 1.22 1.27 19.86
C ARG A 64 0.04 0.31 20.01
N ARG A 65 -0.22 -0.55 19.02
CA ARG A 65 -1.29 -1.56 19.14
C ARG A 65 -0.94 -2.64 20.15
N ASN A 66 0.33 -3.02 20.24
CA ASN A 66 0.80 -3.98 21.23
C ASN A 66 0.83 -3.41 22.66
N GLU A 67 0.81 -2.09 22.84
CA GLU A 67 0.64 -1.44 24.15
C GLU A 67 -0.80 -1.59 24.70
N VAL A 68 -1.79 -1.84 23.84
CA VAL A 68 -3.17 -2.04 24.26
C VAL A 68 -3.32 -3.42 24.90
N ARG A 69 -3.63 -3.44 26.20
CA ARG A 69 -3.93 -4.68 26.94
C ARG A 69 -5.17 -5.36 26.35
N ASP A 70 -5.18 -6.69 26.40
CA ASP A 70 -6.27 -7.60 25.94
C ASP A 70 -6.30 -7.96 24.44
N GLN A 71 -5.24 -7.67 23.69
CA GLN A 71 -5.09 -8.16 22.31
C GLN A 71 -3.83 -9.03 22.14
N PRO A 72 -3.86 -10.04 21.25
CA PRO A 72 -2.66 -10.77 20.86
C PRO A 72 -1.59 -9.82 20.31
N GLU A 73 -0.33 -10.06 20.66
CA GLU A 73 0.79 -9.29 20.14
C GLU A 73 0.88 -9.42 18.61
N LEU A 74 0.88 -8.27 17.94
CA LEU A 74 1.02 -8.18 16.50
C LEU A 74 2.50 -8.21 16.12
N PRO A 75 2.93 -9.12 15.21
CA PRO A 75 4.31 -9.17 14.77
C PRO A 75 4.65 -7.98 13.85
N ILE A 76 5.85 -7.45 14.00
CA ILE A 76 6.41 -6.49 13.04
C ILE A 76 7.01 -7.26 11.87
N LEU A 77 6.35 -7.22 10.73
CA LEU A 77 6.90 -7.73 9.46
C LEU A 77 8.11 -6.88 9.00
N SER A 78 9.09 -7.51 8.36
CA SER A 78 10.41 -6.92 8.12
C SER A 78 10.44 -5.81 7.07
N LEU A 79 11.46 -4.95 7.15
CA LEU A 79 11.74 -3.91 6.14
C LEU A 79 11.94 -4.51 4.74
N TYR A 80 12.51 -5.72 4.65
CA TYR A 80 12.68 -6.40 3.37
C TYR A 80 11.32 -6.72 2.73
N MET A 81 10.37 -7.25 3.51
CA MET A 81 9.00 -7.49 3.03
C MET A 81 8.32 -6.19 2.62
N PHE A 82 8.47 -5.13 3.41
CA PHE A 82 7.93 -3.81 3.12
C PHE A 82 8.45 -3.25 1.78
N ARG A 83 9.76 -3.30 1.56
CA ARG A 83 10.40 -2.87 0.30
C ARG A 83 9.93 -3.70 -0.89
N SER A 84 9.90 -5.01 -0.75
CA SER A 84 9.44 -5.90 -1.82
C SER A 84 7.98 -5.59 -2.22
N CYS A 85 7.17 -5.09 -1.30
CA CYS A 85 5.80 -4.67 -1.60
C CYS A 85 5.77 -3.35 -2.37
N ILE A 86 6.61 -2.38 -2.02
CA ILE A 86 6.75 -1.15 -2.80
C ILE A 86 7.25 -1.42 -4.22
N GLU A 87 8.23 -2.31 -4.38
CA GLU A 87 8.79 -2.68 -5.69
C GLU A 87 7.78 -3.35 -6.63
N ARG A 88 6.71 -3.93 -6.05
CA ARG A 88 5.63 -4.58 -6.80
C ARG A 88 4.44 -3.67 -7.06
N LEU A 89 4.44 -2.44 -6.54
CA LEU A 89 3.43 -1.47 -6.93
C LEU A 89 3.55 -1.19 -8.42
N ASP A 90 2.41 -1.12 -9.10
CA ASP A 90 2.36 -0.72 -10.50
C ASP A 90 3.00 0.68 -10.64
N PRO A 91 4.06 0.83 -11.45
CA PRO A 91 4.68 2.11 -11.71
C PRO A 91 3.71 3.16 -12.26
N GLU A 92 2.69 2.76 -13.04
CA GLU A 92 1.66 3.68 -13.55
C GLU A 92 0.76 4.17 -12.43
N PHE A 93 0.34 3.29 -11.52
CA PHE A 93 -0.39 3.68 -10.31
C PHE A 93 0.39 4.70 -9.47
N VAL A 94 1.67 4.42 -9.19
CA VAL A 94 2.52 5.32 -8.39
C VAL A 94 2.68 6.67 -9.10
N PHE A 95 2.83 6.67 -10.42
CA PHE A 95 2.95 7.90 -11.19
C PHE A 95 1.62 8.68 -11.21
N ALA A 96 0.51 8.02 -11.46
CA ALA A 96 -0.82 8.61 -11.47
C ALA A 96 -1.17 9.26 -10.12
N ALA A 97 -0.87 8.57 -9.02
CA ALA A 97 -1.12 9.06 -7.67
C ALA A 97 -0.26 10.28 -7.33
N ARG A 98 1.01 10.31 -7.77
CA ARG A 98 1.94 11.42 -7.48
C ARG A 98 1.74 12.67 -8.32
N TYR A 99 1.30 12.50 -9.57
CA TYR A 99 1.29 13.57 -10.58
C TYR A 99 -0.10 13.86 -11.15
N GLY A 100 -1.12 13.09 -10.75
CA GLY A 100 -2.46 13.14 -11.31
C GLY A 100 -2.59 12.35 -12.61
N ARG A 101 -3.80 11.83 -12.88
CA ARG A 101 -4.08 11.00 -14.07
C ARG A 101 -3.83 11.73 -15.40
N GLN A 102 -3.98 13.05 -15.45
CA GLN A 102 -3.70 13.84 -16.66
C GLN A 102 -2.22 13.77 -17.09
N ALA A 103 -1.30 13.55 -16.16
CA ALA A 103 0.11 13.37 -16.47
C ALA A 103 0.39 12.00 -17.12
N VAL A 104 -0.41 10.98 -16.81
CA VAL A 104 -0.30 9.62 -17.38
C VAL A 104 -0.69 9.63 -18.85
N SER A 105 -1.83 10.27 -19.19
CA SER A 105 -2.33 10.35 -20.57
C SER A 105 -1.42 11.10 -21.53
N ARG A 106 -0.53 11.97 -21.03
CA ARG A 106 0.49 12.68 -21.83
C ARG A 106 1.75 11.87 -22.09
N ARG A 107 1.94 10.76 -21.37
CA ARG A 107 3.11 9.89 -21.48
C ARG A 107 2.91 8.76 -22.49
N THR A 108 1.65 8.43 -22.79
CA THR A 108 1.24 7.36 -23.71
C THR A 108 0.71 7.86 -25.06
N ALA A 109 0.64 9.19 -25.26
CA ALA A 109 0.35 9.83 -26.54
C ALA A 109 1.65 10.22 -27.26
#